data_AF-A0A3D9H6M7-F1
#
_entry.id   AF-A0A3D9H6M7-F1
#
_cell.length_a   1.000
_cell.length_b   1.000
_cell.length_c   1.000
_cell.angle_alpha   90.00
_cell.angle_beta   90.00
_cell.angle_gamma   90.00
#
_symmetry.space_group_name_H-M   'P 1'
#
loop_
_entity.id
_entity.type
_entity.pdbx_description
1 polymer ?
#
loop_
_entity_poly.entity_id
_entity_poly.type
_entity_poly.pdbx_seq_one_letter_code
_entity_poly.pdbx_strand_id
1 'polypeptide(L)'
;MNKLKLISLIKICAFTVFIGRAYQLYFFGGPYRAILWDESLLTPIVEGLFNYTWYDYATSTTVDSWIERFTKLNSLIFLIAALFSLFWDKIKWIKPKRFIMGLGLFLLILLGICMVKDRNYDFLQLFEMSIQLSAPFLLWKNIRIDSNNKKLINGLKIAIGLTFIPHGLLAMGFPYRPGHFIDMTIIILGVNETQATQFLFVVGFLDVLCALLLFVPKLSKYALWYMIIWGFATAFARIVSGFNIDFISSSIHGSAYLTVYRLAHGIIPLIVLLLEMNKTTPKIRVA
;
A
#
# COMPACT_ATOMS: atom_id res chain seq x y z
N MET A 1 -3.25 -21.65 -15.77
CA MET A 1 -2.24 -20.58 -16.03
C MET A 1 -0.86 -21.04 -15.53
N ASN A 2 0.24 -20.70 -16.22
CA ASN A 2 1.59 -21.13 -15.84
C ASN A 2 1.99 -20.52 -14.47
N LYS A 3 2.44 -21.35 -13.53
CA LYS A 3 2.92 -20.95 -12.19
C LYS A 3 3.96 -19.83 -12.23
N LEU A 4 4.78 -19.81 -13.28
CA LEU A 4 5.77 -18.76 -13.53
C LEU A 4 5.12 -17.37 -13.67
N LYS A 5 3.92 -17.26 -14.27
CA LYS A 5 3.21 -15.99 -14.43
C LYS A 5 2.74 -15.42 -13.08
N LEU A 6 2.29 -16.26 -12.14
CA LEU A 6 1.86 -15.80 -10.80
C LEU A 6 3.03 -15.27 -9.96
N ILE A 7 4.18 -15.96 -10.00
CA ILE A 7 5.38 -15.51 -9.29
C ILE A 7 5.83 -14.16 -9.86
N SER A 8 5.83 -14.00 -11.19
CA SER A 8 6.14 -12.71 -11.82
C SER A 8 5.18 -11.60 -11.37
N LEU A 9 3.88 -11.86 -11.25
CA LEU A 9 2.91 -10.87 -10.75
C LEU A 9 3.22 -10.44 -9.30
N ILE A 10 3.56 -11.38 -8.42
CA ILE A 10 3.93 -11.07 -7.04
C ILE A 10 5.21 -10.23 -6.99
N LYS A 11 6.20 -10.56 -7.82
CA LYS A 11 7.46 -9.80 -7.95
C LYS A 11 7.19 -8.36 -8.41
N ILE A 12 6.36 -8.18 -9.44
CA ILE A 12 5.95 -6.87 -9.95
C ILE A 12 5.17 -6.11 -8.87
N CYS A 13 4.27 -6.76 -8.14
CA CYS A 13 3.52 -6.15 -7.05
C CYS A 13 4.43 -5.65 -5.92
N ALA A 14 5.39 -6.47 -5.48
CA ALA A 14 6.34 -6.07 -4.45
C ALA A 14 7.29 -4.96 -4.95
N PHE A 15 7.74 -5.06 -6.20
CA PHE A 15 8.55 -4.04 -6.86
C PHE A 15 7.82 -2.69 -6.89
N THR A 16 6.56 -2.66 -7.34
CA THR A 16 5.76 -1.42 -7.44
C THR A 16 5.51 -0.78 -6.08
N VAL A 17 5.23 -1.58 -5.04
CA VAL A 17 5.14 -1.06 -3.66
C VAL A 17 6.45 -0.40 -3.23
N PHE A 18 7.58 -1.11 -3.34
CA PHE A 18 8.85 -0.60 -2.87
C PHE A 18 9.39 0.58 -3.68
N ILE A 19 9.30 0.53 -5.02
CA ILE A 19 9.80 1.62 -5.86
C ILE A 19 8.96 2.89 -5.69
N GLY A 20 7.63 2.76 -5.53
CA GLY A 20 6.76 3.90 -5.27
C GLY A 20 7.06 4.56 -3.91
N ARG A 21 7.34 3.74 -2.87
CA ARG A 21 7.75 4.27 -1.56
C ARG A 21 9.16 4.85 -1.57
N ALA A 22 10.12 4.23 -2.26
CA ALA A 22 11.45 4.79 -2.45
C ALA A 22 11.37 6.18 -3.09
N TYR A 23 10.60 6.31 -4.17
CA TYR A 23 10.40 7.60 -4.84
C TYR A 23 9.75 8.63 -3.92
N GLN A 24 8.70 8.25 -3.20
CA GLN A 24 8.04 9.10 -2.21
C GLN A 24 9.06 9.67 -1.22
N LEU A 25 9.83 8.79 -0.57
CA LEU A 25 10.78 9.15 0.48
C LEU A 25 11.94 9.98 -0.04
N TYR A 26 12.39 9.72 -1.27
CA TYR A 26 13.49 10.48 -1.86
C TYR A 26 13.08 11.92 -2.19
N PHE A 27 11.92 12.14 -2.83
CA PHE A 27 11.56 13.46 -3.33
C PHE A 27 10.63 14.24 -2.40
N PHE A 28 9.72 13.56 -1.73
CA PHE A 28 8.66 14.17 -0.90
C PHE A 28 8.85 13.91 0.59
N GLY A 29 9.89 13.15 0.97
CA GLY A 29 10.15 12.78 2.35
C GLY A 29 9.18 11.73 2.90
N GLY A 30 9.22 11.53 4.21
CA GLY A 30 8.33 10.63 4.92
C GLY A 30 7.90 11.20 6.27
N PRO A 31 6.78 10.71 6.83
CA PRO A 31 6.21 11.20 8.08
C PRO A 31 7.01 10.77 9.32
N TYR A 32 8.33 10.57 9.23
CA TYR A 32 9.15 10.19 10.38
C TYR A 32 9.19 11.29 11.46
N ARG A 33 9.09 12.56 11.04
CA ARG A 33 8.97 13.71 11.96
C ARG A 33 7.73 13.63 12.84
N ALA A 34 6.65 12.98 12.39
CA ALA A 34 5.44 12.84 13.19
C ALA A 34 5.66 12.07 14.51
N ILE A 35 6.72 11.25 14.58
CA ILE A 35 7.15 10.60 15.82
C ILE A 35 8.39 11.29 16.37
N LEU A 36 9.43 11.47 15.54
CA LEU A 36 10.74 11.96 15.99
C LEU A 36 10.72 13.41 16.47
N TRP A 37 9.68 14.17 16.17
CA TRP A 37 9.50 15.56 16.59
C TRP A 37 8.25 15.75 17.46
N ASP A 38 7.69 14.67 18.01
CA ASP A 38 6.59 14.74 18.97
C ASP A 38 7.14 14.84 20.39
N GLU A 39 6.91 16.00 21.02
CA GLU A 39 7.38 16.30 22.38
C GLU A 39 6.91 15.27 23.40
N SER A 40 5.62 14.92 23.37
CA SER A 40 5.04 13.99 24.35
C SER A 40 5.67 12.60 24.29
N LEU A 41 6.10 12.18 23.10
CA LEU A 41 6.71 10.87 22.88
C LEU A 41 8.22 10.89 23.12
N LEU A 42 8.91 11.96 22.74
CA LEU A 42 10.37 12.00 22.69
C LEU A 42 11.01 12.66 23.91
N THR A 43 10.33 13.55 24.63
CA THR A 43 10.87 14.19 25.85
C THR A 43 11.41 13.17 26.86
N PRO A 44 10.71 12.06 27.21
CA PRO A 44 11.26 11.06 28.13
C PRO A 44 12.56 10.41 27.66
N ILE A 45 12.77 10.33 26.35
CA ILE A 45 13.96 9.75 25.72
C ILE A 45 15.08 10.79 25.64
N VAL A 46 14.77 11.99 25.14
CA VAL A 46 15.71 13.08 24.89
C VAL A 46 16.27 13.63 26.21
N GLU A 47 15.40 13.97 27.15
CA GLU A 47 15.80 14.52 28.45
C GLU A 47 16.30 13.43 29.38
N GLY A 48 15.65 12.26 29.38
CA GLY A 48 15.97 11.18 30.31
C GLY A 48 17.24 10.39 29.97
N LEU A 49 17.49 10.08 28.69
CA LEU A 49 18.62 9.24 28.27
C LEU A 49 19.79 10.03 27.69
N PHE A 50 19.51 11.13 26.97
CA PHE A 50 20.55 11.89 26.28
C PHE A 50 20.93 13.19 27.00
N ASN A 51 20.21 13.56 28.07
CA ASN A 51 20.44 14.76 28.87
C ASN A 51 20.45 16.05 28.02
N TYR A 52 19.68 16.06 26.94
CA TYR A 52 19.38 17.23 26.11
C TYR A 52 18.06 17.83 26.56
N THR A 53 17.90 19.16 26.55
CA THR A 53 16.57 19.75 26.71
C THR A 53 15.74 19.48 25.45
N TRP A 54 14.42 19.37 25.59
CA TRP A 54 13.53 19.31 24.42
C TRP A 54 13.74 20.50 23.48
N TYR A 55 13.91 21.70 24.03
CA TYR A 55 14.16 22.92 23.24
C TYR A 55 15.41 22.80 22.37
N ASP A 56 16.53 22.32 22.93
CA ASP A 56 17.78 22.14 22.18
C ASP A 56 17.64 21.07 21.09
N TYR A 57 16.89 20.00 21.37
CA TYR A 57 16.62 18.95 20.39
C TYR A 57 15.77 19.45 19.22
N ALA A 58 14.64 20.11 19.54
CA ALA A 58 13.66 20.57 18.57
C ALA A 58 14.15 21.75 17.72
N THR A 59 15.11 22.54 18.22
CA THR A 59 15.68 23.68 17.47
C THR A 59 16.99 23.35 16.75
N SER A 60 17.52 22.13 16.94
CA SER A 60 18.80 21.72 16.36
C SER A 60 18.72 21.40 14.86
N THR A 61 19.47 22.17 14.07
CA THR A 61 19.69 21.92 12.63
C THR A 61 20.37 20.58 12.38
N THR A 62 21.17 20.10 13.34
CA THR A 62 21.83 18.79 13.26
C THR A 62 20.80 17.67 13.35
N VAL A 63 19.83 17.76 14.28
CA VAL A 63 18.76 16.77 14.43
C VAL A 63 17.90 16.71 13.18
N ASP A 64 17.49 17.86 12.65
CA ASP A 64 16.70 17.90 11.42
C ASP A 64 17.44 17.27 10.22
N SER A 65 18.73 17.59 10.06
CA SER A 65 19.60 16.99 9.03
C SER A 65 19.77 15.47 9.21
N TRP A 66 19.74 14.97 10.45
CA TRP A 66 19.76 13.54 10.73
C TRP A 66 18.45 12.86 10.33
N ILE A 67 17.30 13.46 10.64
CA ILE A 67 15.98 12.95 10.25
C ILE A 67 15.87 12.91 8.72
N GLU A 68 16.35 13.95 8.02
CA GLU A 68 16.37 13.95 6.56
C GLU A 68 17.27 12.84 6.00
N ARG A 69 18.52 12.72 6.49
CA ARG A 69 19.43 11.65 6.05
C ARG A 69 18.86 10.25 6.31
N PHE A 70 18.20 10.05 7.46
CA PHE A 70 17.49 8.82 7.77
C PHE A 70 16.37 8.53 6.76
N THR A 71 15.60 9.56 6.39
CA THR A 71 14.55 9.46 5.37
C THR A 71 15.11 9.03 4.01
N LYS A 72 16.23 9.64 3.59
CA LYS A 72 16.91 9.29 2.32
C LYS A 72 17.53 7.89 2.37
N LEU A 73 18.06 7.47 3.52
CA LEU A 73 18.56 6.10 3.72
C LEU A 73 17.43 5.07 3.58
N ASN A 74 16.27 5.31 4.18
CA ASN A 74 15.11 4.43 4.04
C ASN A 74 14.62 4.36 2.59
N SER A 75 14.64 5.48 1.87
CA SER A 75 14.40 5.49 0.42
C SER A 75 15.36 4.54 -0.33
N LEU A 76 16.67 4.62 -0.04
CA LEU A 76 17.66 3.75 -0.67
C LEU A 76 17.40 2.27 -0.35
N ILE A 77 17.06 1.95 0.90
CA ILE A 77 16.72 0.58 1.30
C ILE A 77 15.50 0.07 0.52
N PHE A 78 14.47 0.90 0.35
CA PHE A 78 13.31 0.54 -0.48
C PHE A 78 13.67 0.36 -1.95
N LEU A 79 14.53 1.20 -2.51
CA LEU A 79 15.01 1.03 -3.89
C LEU A 79 15.73 -0.32 -4.06
N ILE A 80 16.61 -0.67 -3.14
CA ILE A 80 17.31 -1.96 -3.15
C ILE A 80 16.31 -3.12 -3.01
N ALA A 81 15.34 -3.02 -2.09
CA ALA A 81 14.29 -4.03 -1.92
C ALA A 81 13.40 -4.18 -3.18
N ALA A 82 13.14 -3.09 -3.90
CA ALA A 82 12.43 -3.13 -5.18
C ALA A 82 13.22 -3.94 -6.22
N LEU A 83 14.50 -3.63 -6.41
CA LEU A 83 15.36 -4.37 -7.35
C LEU A 83 15.47 -5.85 -6.98
N PHE A 84 15.61 -6.15 -5.68
CA PHE A 84 15.64 -7.53 -5.18
C PHE A 84 14.34 -8.28 -5.44
N SER A 85 13.19 -7.60 -5.34
CA SER A 85 11.88 -8.17 -5.68
C SER A 85 11.80 -8.52 -7.17
N LEU A 86 12.24 -7.63 -8.05
CA LEU A 86 12.21 -7.84 -9.51
C LEU A 86 13.13 -9.00 -9.94
N PHE A 87 14.31 -9.09 -9.35
CA PHE A 87 15.33 -10.10 -9.69
C PHE A 87 15.36 -11.30 -8.72
N TRP A 88 14.29 -11.51 -7.95
CA TRP A 88 14.22 -12.50 -6.86
C TRP A 88 14.77 -13.90 -7.19
N ASP A 89 14.43 -14.41 -8.38
CA ASP A 89 14.80 -15.75 -8.85
C ASP A 89 16.25 -15.82 -9.35
N LYS A 90 16.82 -14.69 -9.80
CA LYS A 90 18.21 -14.61 -10.29
C LYS A 90 19.21 -14.49 -9.14
N ILE A 91 18.78 -13.96 -7.99
CA ILE A 91 19.64 -13.76 -6.82
C ILE A 91 19.80 -15.07 -6.05
N LYS A 92 21.00 -15.66 -6.15
CA LYS A 92 21.36 -16.92 -5.46
C LYS A 92 21.66 -16.74 -3.97
N TRP A 93 21.96 -15.52 -3.52
CA TRP A 93 22.32 -15.22 -2.13
C TRP A 93 21.08 -15.17 -1.22
N ILE A 94 20.68 -16.33 -0.69
CA ILE A 94 19.42 -16.48 0.06
C ILE A 94 19.39 -15.65 1.35
N LYS A 95 20.46 -15.63 2.15
CA LYS A 95 20.47 -14.89 3.42
C LYS A 95 20.40 -13.36 3.20
N PRO A 96 21.28 -12.74 2.37
CA PRO A 96 21.22 -11.30 2.12
C PRO A 96 19.90 -10.86 1.48
N LYS A 97 19.38 -11.62 0.51
CA LYS A 97 18.10 -11.24 -0.13
C LYS A 97 16.92 -11.29 0.83
N ARG A 98 16.87 -12.28 1.72
CA ARG A 98 15.84 -12.35 2.77
C ARG A 98 16.03 -11.25 3.80
N PHE A 99 17.26 -10.90 4.15
CA PHE A 99 17.53 -9.79 5.06
C PHE A 99 17.04 -8.46 4.49
N ILE A 100 17.40 -8.14 3.25
CA ILE A 100 16.98 -6.90 2.56
C ILE A 100 15.45 -6.83 2.45
N MET A 101 14.79 -7.92 2.04
CA MET A 101 13.33 -7.96 1.97
C MET A 101 12.66 -7.83 3.35
N GLY A 102 13.24 -8.46 4.38
CA GLY A 102 12.75 -8.35 5.76
C GLY A 102 12.91 -6.94 6.31
N LEU A 103 14.04 -6.30 6.04
CA LEU A 103 14.30 -4.91 6.40
C LEU A 103 13.34 -3.96 5.69
N GLY A 104 13.13 -4.14 4.37
CA GLY A 104 12.13 -3.37 3.62
C GLY A 104 10.72 -3.55 4.17
N LEU A 105 10.32 -4.78 4.51
CA LEU A 105 9.04 -5.05 5.17
C LEU A 105 8.91 -4.32 6.52
N PHE A 106 9.94 -4.40 7.35
CA PHE A 106 9.97 -3.73 8.65
C PHE A 106 9.84 -2.21 8.49
N LEU A 107 10.60 -1.61 7.59
CA LEU A 107 10.52 -0.17 7.31
C LEU A 107 9.16 0.24 6.73
N LEU A 108 8.51 -0.63 5.96
CA LEU A 108 7.17 -0.38 5.43
C LEU A 108 6.10 -0.38 6.54
N ILE A 109 6.25 -1.26 7.54
CA ILE A 109 5.41 -1.25 8.75
C ILE A 109 5.67 0.01 9.57
N LEU A 110 6.94 0.35 9.80
CA LEU A 110 7.33 1.56 10.53
C LEU A 110 6.77 2.82 9.85
N LEU A 111 6.85 2.89 8.52
CA LEU A 111 6.25 3.96 7.72
C LEU A 111 4.73 4.01 7.93
N GLY A 112 4.05 2.87 7.95
CA GLY A 112 2.62 2.79 8.25
C GLY A 112 2.27 3.37 9.63
N ILE A 113 3.06 3.06 10.66
CA ILE A 113 2.89 3.61 12.02
C ILE A 113 3.07 5.14 12.02
N CYS A 114 4.13 5.63 11.37
CA CYS A 114 4.35 7.06 11.21
C CYS A 114 3.19 7.76 10.49
N MET A 115 2.64 7.14 9.42
CA MET A 115 1.49 7.69 8.69
C MET A 115 0.22 7.78 9.55
N VAL A 116 -0.03 6.80 10.41
CA VAL A 116 -1.17 6.84 11.34
C VAL A 116 -1.01 8.03 12.30
N LYS A 117 0.18 8.20 12.87
CA LYS A 117 0.47 9.31 13.78
C LYS A 117 0.33 10.68 13.09
N ASP A 118 0.88 10.82 11.89
CA ASP A 118 0.81 12.03 11.07
C ASP A 118 -0.64 12.43 10.71
N ARG A 119 -1.54 11.45 10.58
CA ARG A 119 -2.96 11.64 10.29
C ARG A 119 -3.84 11.58 11.53
N ASN A 120 -3.39 12.14 12.66
CA ASN A 120 -4.15 12.21 13.91
C ASN A 120 -4.69 10.85 14.40
N TYR A 121 -3.86 9.80 14.30
CA TYR A 121 -4.20 8.45 14.70
C TYR A 121 -5.34 7.79 13.90
N ASP A 122 -5.45 8.10 12.60
CA ASP A 122 -6.36 7.36 11.72
C ASP A 122 -5.86 5.91 11.50
N PHE A 123 -6.30 5.00 12.37
CA PHE A 123 -5.97 3.58 12.30
C PHE A 123 -6.50 2.88 11.04
N LEU A 124 -7.48 3.46 10.34
CA LEU A 124 -8.00 2.91 9.09
C LEU A 124 -6.92 2.93 7.99
N GLN A 125 -6.01 3.90 8.06
CA GLN A 125 -4.83 3.99 7.20
C GLN A 125 -3.85 2.82 7.39
N LEU A 126 -3.77 2.24 8.60
CA LEU A 126 -2.90 1.08 8.85
C LEU A 126 -3.42 -0.15 8.11
N PHE A 127 -4.74 -0.29 8.01
CA PHE A 127 -5.33 -1.42 7.31
C PHE A 127 -5.17 -1.32 5.77
N GLU A 128 -5.01 -0.12 5.20
CA GLU A 128 -4.56 0.07 3.80
C GLU A 128 -3.22 -0.65 3.54
N MET A 129 -2.33 -0.63 4.54
CA MET A 129 -1.01 -1.24 4.39
C MET A 129 -1.08 -2.76 4.26
N SER A 130 -2.18 -3.42 4.64
CA SER A 130 -2.35 -4.88 4.56
C SER A 130 -2.09 -5.41 3.14
N ILE A 131 -2.65 -4.75 2.12
CA ILE A 131 -2.47 -5.17 0.73
C ILE A 131 -1.06 -4.85 0.20
N GLN A 132 -0.49 -3.72 0.62
CA GLN A 132 0.87 -3.30 0.23
C GLN A 132 1.94 -4.21 0.86
N LEU A 133 1.69 -4.73 2.06
CA LEU A 133 2.57 -5.68 2.76
C LEU A 133 2.47 -7.10 2.19
N SER A 134 1.35 -7.46 1.55
CA SER A 134 1.06 -8.83 1.13
C SER A 134 2.11 -9.39 0.17
N ALA A 135 2.39 -8.72 -0.96
CA ALA A 135 3.35 -9.22 -1.94
C ALA A 135 4.81 -9.28 -1.41
N PRO A 136 5.35 -8.23 -0.76
CA PRO A 136 6.66 -8.31 -0.12
C PRO A 136 6.76 -9.44 0.90
N PHE A 137 5.72 -9.67 1.71
CA PHE A 137 5.68 -10.75 2.70
C PHE A 137 5.72 -12.13 2.06
N LEU A 138 4.96 -12.34 0.97
CA LEU A 138 4.98 -13.60 0.21
C LEU A 138 6.38 -13.92 -0.32
N LEU A 139 7.10 -12.92 -0.85
CA LEU A 139 8.49 -13.08 -1.31
C LEU A 139 9.43 -13.38 -0.16
N TRP A 140 9.38 -12.60 0.93
CA TRP A 140 10.26 -12.77 2.09
C TRP A 140 10.15 -14.16 2.71
N LYS A 141 8.92 -14.64 2.92
CA LYS A 141 8.65 -16.01 3.42
C LYS A 141 8.86 -17.09 2.37
N ASN A 142 9.03 -16.74 1.09
CA ASN A 142 9.16 -17.66 -0.02
C ASN A 142 8.00 -18.68 -0.08
N ILE A 143 6.77 -18.19 0.11
CA ILE A 143 5.57 -19.04 0.19
C ILE A 143 5.30 -19.66 -1.18
N ARG A 144 5.02 -20.97 -1.19
CA ARG A 144 4.61 -21.67 -2.41
C ARG A 144 3.23 -21.16 -2.86
N ILE A 145 3.23 -20.51 -4.03
CA ILE A 145 2.03 -20.01 -4.70
C ILE A 145 1.37 -21.15 -5.45
N ASP A 146 0.27 -21.65 -4.90
CA ASP A 146 -0.46 -22.81 -5.41
C ASP A 146 -1.95 -22.62 -5.18
N SER A 147 -2.76 -22.93 -6.19
CA SER A 147 -4.22 -22.92 -6.11
C SER A 147 -4.76 -23.83 -5.00
N ASN A 148 -4.07 -24.91 -4.64
CA ASN A 148 -4.51 -25.80 -3.56
C ASN A 148 -4.25 -25.24 -2.15
N ASN A 149 -3.43 -24.19 -2.02
CA ASN A 149 -3.08 -23.60 -0.73
C ASN A 149 -4.20 -22.70 -0.21
N LYS A 150 -5.20 -23.29 0.46
CA LYS A 150 -6.34 -22.55 1.03
C LYS A 150 -5.91 -21.48 2.05
N LYS A 151 -4.86 -21.75 2.85
CA LYS A 151 -4.35 -20.79 3.84
C LYS A 151 -3.82 -19.52 3.17
N LEU A 152 -3.06 -19.66 2.08
CA LEU A 152 -2.56 -18.52 1.29
C LEU A 152 -3.72 -17.70 0.73
N ILE A 153 -4.69 -18.36 0.07
CA ILE A 153 -5.82 -17.68 -0.56
C ILE A 153 -6.65 -16.93 0.49
N ASN A 154 -6.98 -17.59 1.60
CA ASN A 154 -7.74 -16.95 2.67
C ASN A 154 -6.96 -15.79 3.32
N GLY A 155 -5.65 -15.93 3.52
CA GLY A 155 -4.79 -14.84 4.03
C GLY A 155 -4.78 -13.62 3.11
N LEU A 156 -4.71 -13.83 1.79
CA LEU A 156 -4.80 -12.73 0.82
C LEU A 156 -6.21 -12.11 0.79
N LYS A 157 -7.27 -12.92 0.91
CA LYS A 157 -8.64 -12.39 1.03
C LYS A 157 -8.83 -11.54 2.27
N ILE A 158 -8.26 -11.95 3.40
CA ILE A 158 -8.24 -11.15 4.64
C ILE A 158 -7.50 -9.83 4.39
N ALA A 159 -6.32 -9.86 3.78
CA ALA A 159 -5.58 -8.63 3.46
C ALA A 159 -6.37 -7.69 2.54
N ILE A 160 -7.07 -8.22 1.53
CA ILE A 160 -7.96 -7.44 0.66
C ILE A 160 -9.12 -6.85 1.47
N GLY A 161 -9.81 -7.65 2.28
CA GLY A 161 -10.92 -7.19 3.12
C GLY A 161 -10.51 -6.12 4.12
N LEU A 162 -9.36 -6.29 4.77
CA LEU A 162 -8.77 -5.28 5.66
C LEU A 162 -8.47 -3.98 4.91
N THR A 163 -8.18 -4.01 3.62
CA THR A 163 -7.97 -2.77 2.86
C THR A 163 -9.29 -2.14 2.41
N PHE A 164 -10.19 -2.89 1.78
CA PHE A 164 -11.40 -2.32 1.17
C PHE A 164 -12.48 -1.94 2.19
N ILE A 165 -12.63 -2.65 3.32
CA ILE A 165 -13.66 -2.30 4.33
C ILE A 165 -13.39 -0.91 4.94
N PRO A 166 -12.19 -0.61 5.47
CA PRO A 166 -11.88 0.71 6.01
C PRO A 166 -11.98 1.83 4.98
N HIS A 167 -11.53 1.61 3.74
CA HIS A 167 -11.70 2.60 2.67
C HIS A 167 -13.15 2.87 2.35
N GLY A 168 -13.97 1.82 2.28
CA GLY A 168 -15.39 1.95 2.03
C GLY A 168 -16.09 2.72 3.15
N LEU A 169 -15.75 2.43 4.41
CA LEU A 169 -16.26 3.16 5.57
C LEU A 169 -15.87 4.65 5.52
N LEU A 170 -14.60 4.96 5.23
CA LEU A 170 -14.14 6.36 5.04
C LEU A 170 -14.86 7.06 3.89
N ALA A 171 -15.07 6.38 2.75
CA ALA A 171 -15.79 6.93 1.61
C ALA A 171 -17.27 7.16 1.91
N MET A 172 -17.88 6.33 2.77
CA MET A 172 -19.24 6.54 3.28
C MET A 172 -19.31 7.68 4.30
N GLY A 173 -18.20 8.01 4.96
CA GLY A 173 -18.11 9.07 5.97
C GLY A 173 -18.09 8.56 7.42
N PHE A 174 -17.73 7.31 7.64
CA PHE A 174 -17.60 6.71 8.98
C PHE A 174 -16.11 6.52 9.34
N PRO A 175 -15.56 7.20 10.36
CA PRO A 175 -16.18 8.24 11.20
C PRO A 175 -16.22 9.63 10.55
N TYR A 176 -15.40 9.87 9.53
CA TYR A 176 -15.42 11.07 8.71
C TYR A 176 -15.04 10.71 7.28
N ARG A 177 -15.23 11.66 6.37
CA ARG A 177 -14.83 11.51 4.97
C ARG A 177 -13.60 12.36 4.68
N PRO A 178 -12.50 11.78 4.17
CA PRO A 178 -11.34 12.58 3.82
C PRO A 178 -11.68 13.60 2.71
N GLY A 179 -11.41 14.90 2.95
CA GLY A 179 -11.70 15.96 1.97
C GLY A 179 -11.05 15.70 0.60
N HIS A 180 -9.83 15.18 0.60
CA HIS A 180 -9.13 14.83 -0.64
C HIS A 180 -9.85 13.74 -1.48
N PHE A 181 -10.72 12.89 -0.91
CA PHE A 181 -11.55 11.98 -1.72
C PHE A 181 -12.64 12.76 -2.48
N ILE A 182 -13.23 13.74 -1.81
CA ILE A 182 -14.25 14.63 -2.38
C ILE A 182 -13.62 15.46 -3.49
N ASP A 183 -12.49 16.12 -3.20
CA ASP A 183 -11.75 16.95 -4.17
C ASP A 183 -11.37 16.16 -5.42
N MET A 184 -10.80 14.96 -5.24
CA MET A 184 -10.48 14.09 -6.37
C MET A 184 -11.70 13.73 -7.21
N THR A 185 -12.83 13.45 -6.55
CA THR A 185 -14.07 13.10 -7.25
C THR A 185 -14.63 14.28 -8.04
N ILE A 186 -14.60 15.48 -7.45
CA ILE A 186 -14.96 16.74 -8.12
C ILE A 186 -14.07 16.97 -9.34
N ILE A 187 -12.75 16.87 -9.19
CA ILE A 187 -11.78 17.10 -10.27
C ILE A 187 -11.96 16.11 -11.41
N ILE A 188 -12.15 14.83 -11.10
CA ILE A 188 -12.23 13.76 -12.12
C ILE A 188 -13.58 13.75 -12.83
N LEU A 189 -14.68 13.95 -12.10
CA LEU A 189 -16.03 13.83 -12.65
C LEU A 189 -16.67 15.18 -13.05
N GLY A 190 -16.10 16.31 -12.63
CA GLY A 190 -16.66 17.64 -12.88
C GLY A 190 -17.97 17.92 -12.14
N VAL A 191 -18.21 17.24 -11.02
CA VAL A 191 -19.45 17.31 -10.23
C VAL A 191 -19.31 18.24 -9.03
N ASN A 192 -20.43 18.66 -8.43
CA ASN A 192 -20.38 19.42 -7.18
C ASN A 192 -20.13 18.54 -5.94
N GLU A 193 -19.88 19.16 -4.79
CA GLU A 193 -19.56 18.46 -3.54
C GLU A 193 -20.66 17.48 -3.09
N THR A 194 -21.94 17.85 -3.25
CA THR A 194 -23.07 16.99 -2.88
C THR A 194 -23.11 15.73 -3.75
N GLN A 195 -22.93 15.88 -5.06
CA GLN A 195 -22.88 14.78 -6.01
C GLN A 195 -21.65 13.89 -5.78
N ALA A 196 -20.47 14.49 -5.55
CA ALA A 196 -19.26 13.75 -5.17
C ALA A 196 -19.48 12.95 -3.88
N THR A 197 -20.20 13.55 -2.93
CA THR A 197 -20.50 12.90 -1.65
C THR A 197 -21.46 11.72 -1.82
N GLN A 198 -22.50 11.86 -2.63
CA GLN A 198 -23.40 10.76 -2.94
C GLN A 198 -22.69 9.62 -3.68
N PHE A 199 -21.87 9.96 -4.68
CA PHE A 199 -21.06 9.00 -5.42
C PHE A 199 -20.14 8.19 -4.51
N LEU A 200 -19.36 8.88 -3.66
CA LEU A 200 -18.43 8.26 -2.71
C LEU A 200 -19.15 7.34 -1.71
N PHE A 201 -20.37 7.68 -1.29
CA PHE A 201 -21.16 6.81 -0.43
C PHE A 201 -21.52 5.50 -1.13
N VAL A 202 -21.95 5.56 -2.40
CA VAL A 202 -22.32 4.37 -3.19
C VAL A 202 -21.12 3.46 -3.40
N VAL A 203 -19.98 4.01 -3.86
CA VAL A 203 -18.77 3.19 -4.06
C VAL A 203 -18.21 2.67 -2.74
N GLY A 204 -18.31 3.44 -1.65
CA GLY A 204 -17.91 2.97 -0.33
C GLY A 204 -18.77 1.80 0.18
N PHE A 205 -20.08 1.85 -0.07
CA PHE A 205 -20.97 0.72 0.20
C PHE A 205 -20.60 -0.50 -0.63
N LEU A 206 -20.30 -0.32 -1.93
CA LEU A 206 -19.85 -1.41 -2.80
C LEU A 206 -18.52 -2.03 -2.34
N ASP A 207 -17.58 -1.22 -1.83
CA ASP A 207 -16.31 -1.70 -1.30
C ASP A 207 -16.52 -2.63 -0.09
N VAL A 208 -17.36 -2.21 0.86
CA VAL A 208 -17.70 -3.03 2.04
C VAL A 208 -18.45 -4.29 1.62
N LEU A 209 -19.47 -4.15 0.76
CA LEU A 209 -20.27 -5.27 0.29
C LEU A 209 -19.39 -6.31 -0.44
N CYS A 210 -18.57 -5.88 -1.40
CA CYS A 210 -17.69 -6.78 -2.13
C CYS A 210 -16.65 -7.43 -1.21
N ALA A 211 -16.14 -6.70 -0.21
CA ALA A 211 -15.23 -7.27 0.79
C ALA A 211 -15.87 -8.38 1.64
N LEU A 212 -17.16 -8.26 1.97
CA LEU A 212 -17.90 -9.33 2.63
C LEU A 212 -18.18 -10.50 1.68
N LEU A 213 -18.63 -10.21 0.45
CA LEU A 213 -18.91 -11.22 -0.59
C LEU A 213 -17.67 -12.00 -1.03
N LEU A 214 -16.47 -11.46 -0.82
CA LEU A 214 -15.20 -12.13 -1.08
C LEU A 214 -15.06 -13.48 -0.35
N PHE A 215 -15.69 -13.61 0.81
CA PHE A 215 -15.67 -14.83 1.61
C PHE A 215 -16.77 -15.84 1.23
N VAL A 216 -17.68 -15.46 0.33
CA VAL A 216 -18.75 -16.34 -0.19
C VAL A 216 -18.27 -17.03 -1.47
N PRO A 217 -18.07 -18.36 -1.50
CA PRO A 217 -17.38 -19.05 -2.60
C PRO A 217 -17.93 -18.79 -4.02
N LYS A 218 -19.27 -18.70 -4.16
CA LYS A 218 -19.91 -18.47 -5.47
C LYS A 218 -19.85 -17.01 -5.93
N LEU A 219 -19.71 -16.08 -4.99
CA LEU A 219 -19.74 -14.63 -5.25
C LEU A 219 -18.34 -14.00 -5.27
N SER A 220 -17.35 -14.68 -4.68
CA SER A 220 -15.94 -14.27 -4.63
C SER A 220 -15.40 -13.80 -5.98
N LYS A 221 -15.71 -14.50 -7.08
CA LYS A 221 -15.22 -14.11 -8.42
C LYS A 221 -15.70 -12.71 -8.84
N TYR A 222 -16.96 -12.38 -8.55
CA TYR A 222 -17.55 -11.10 -8.95
C TYR A 222 -17.03 -9.97 -8.07
N ALA A 223 -16.93 -10.23 -6.76
CA ALA A 223 -16.30 -9.31 -5.82
C ALA A 223 -14.84 -8.99 -6.21
N LEU A 224 -14.07 -10.02 -6.59
CA LEU A 224 -12.69 -9.85 -7.04
C LEU A 224 -12.60 -9.01 -8.33
N TRP A 225 -13.48 -9.23 -9.31
CA TRP A 225 -13.50 -8.40 -10.51
C TRP A 225 -13.76 -6.93 -10.20
N TYR A 226 -14.74 -6.65 -9.34
CA TYR A 226 -14.97 -5.29 -8.85
C TYR A 226 -13.72 -4.70 -8.21
N MET A 227 -13.10 -5.42 -7.26
CA MET A 227 -11.88 -4.96 -6.57
C MET A 227 -10.68 -4.75 -7.50
N ILE A 228 -10.54 -5.56 -8.55
CA ILE A 228 -9.50 -5.38 -9.56
C ILE A 228 -9.72 -4.06 -10.29
N ILE A 229 -10.92 -3.86 -10.84
CA ILE A 229 -11.25 -2.67 -11.64
C ILE A 229 -11.16 -1.42 -10.76
N TRP A 230 -11.80 -1.45 -9.59
CA TRP A 230 -11.84 -0.33 -8.66
C TRP A 230 -10.46 -0.04 -8.06
N GLY A 231 -9.69 -1.06 -7.70
CA GLY A 231 -8.34 -0.92 -7.18
C GLY A 231 -7.36 -0.31 -8.19
N PHE A 232 -7.50 -0.63 -9.48
CA PHE A 232 -6.73 0.06 -10.53
C PHE A 232 -7.25 1.47 -10.79
N ALA A 233 -8.58 1.64 -10.92
CA ALA A 233 -9.19 2.95 -11.18
C ALA A 233 -8.78 3.98 -10.12
N THR A 234 -8.86 3.62 -8.83
CA THR A 234 -8.48 4.51 -7.72
C THR A 234 -6.97 4.74 -7.62
N ALA A 235 -6.14 3.79 -8.06
CA ALA A 235 -4.71 4.01 -8.19
C ALA A 235 -4.43 5.07 -9.27
N PHE A 236 -4.95 4.90 -10.48
CA PHE A 236 -4.76 5.83 -11.60
C PHE A 236 -5.42 7.19 -11.38
N ALA A 237 -6.51 7.23 -10.61
CA ALA A 237 -7.17 8.48 -10.20
C ALA A 237 -6.19 9.48 -9.57
N ARG A 238 -5.11 9.02 -8.91
CA ARG A 238 -4.09 9.90 -8.32
C ARG A 238 -3.33 10.71 -9.35
N ILE A 239 -2.96 10.10 -10.48
CA ILE A 239 -2.35 10.82 -11.59
C ILE A 239 -3.37 11.74 -12.22
N VAL A 240 -4.59 11.27 -12.49
CA VAL A 240 -5.63 12.06 -13.15
C VAL A 240 -5.99 13.30 -12.34
N SER A 241 -6.22 13.17 -11.04
CA SER A 241 -6.56 14.30 -10.18
C SER A 241 -5.39 15.28 -9.94
N GLY A 242 -4.15 14.80 -10.04
CA GLY A 242 -2.95 15.61 -9.90
C GLY A 242 -2.45 16.21 -11.23
N PHE A 243 -3.13 15.91 -12.34
CA PHE A 243 -2.69 16.29 -13.67
C PHE A 243 -3.11 17.71 -14.03
N ASN A 244 -2.13 18.54 -14.38
CA ASN A 244 -2.31 19.85 -14.96
C ASN A 244 -1.57 19.87 -16.30
N ILE A 245 -2.29 20.22 -17.37
CA ILE A 245 -1.76 20.22 -18.74
C ILE A 245 -0.65 21.25 -18.94
N ASP A 246 -0.67 22.36 -18.17
CA ASP A 246 0.35 23.40 -18.24
C ASP A 246 1.65 22.96 -17.54
N PHE A 247 1.56 21.94 -16.67
CA PHE A 247 2.68 21.47 -15.84
C PHE A 247 2.84 19.94 -15.88
N ILE A 248 2.80 19.34 -17.07
CA ILE A 248 2.83 17.88 -17.29
C ILE A 248 3.92 17.19 -16.46
N SER A 249 5.16 17.68 -16.53
CA SER A 249 6.30 17.08 -15.83
C SER A 249 6.13 17.13 -14.30
N SER A 250 5.78 18.30 -13.76
CA SER A 250 5.57 18.50 -12.33
C SER A 250 4.37 17.70 -11.80
N SER A 251 3.29 17.62 -12.58
CA SER A 251 2.12 16.81 -12.26
C SER A 251 2.42 15.33 -12.18
N ILE A 252 3.15 14.78 -13.16
CA ILE A 252 3.58 13.38 -13.14
C ILE A 252 4.52 13.16 -11.95
N HIS A 253 5.50 14.04 -11.74
CA HIS A 253 6.43 13.96 -10.60
C HIS A 253 5.69 13.91 -9.26
N GLY A 254 4.70 14.78 -9.06
CA GLY A 254 3.93 14.91 -7.82
C GLY A 254 2.91 13.80 -7.56
N SER A 255 2.56 12.96 -8.55
CA SER A 255 1.43 12.02 -8.41
C SER A 255 1.73 10.58 -8.87
N ALA A 256 2.74 10.36 -9.71
CA ALA A 256 3.00 9.03 -10.28
C ALA A 256 3.34 8.01 -9.20
N TYR A 257 4.13 8.38 -8.21
CA TYR A 257 4.51 7.48 -7.12
C TYR A 257 3.30 6.99 -6.32
N LEU A 258 2.28 7.84 -6.13
CA LEU A 258 1.02 7.51 -5.45
C LEU A 258 0.24 6.43 -6.19
N THR A 259 0.30 6.42 -7.52
CA THR A 259 -0.29 5.37 -8.35
C THR A 259 0.51 4.09 -8.23
N VAL A 260 1.84 4.18 -8.37
CA VAL A 260 2.73 3.03 -8.46
C VAL A 260 2.65 2.14 -7.22
N TYR A 261 2.78 2.68 -6.00
CA TYR A 261 2.69 1.81 -4.81
C TYR A 261 1.25 1.32 -4.54
N ARG A 262 0.23 1.97 -5.12
CA ARG A 262 -1.18 1.55 -5.00
C ARG A 262 -1.60 0.53 -6.03
N LEU A 263 -0.81 0.21 -7.05
CA LEU A 263 -1.12 -0.87 -7.99
C LEU A 263 -1.37 -2.22 -7.29
N ALA A 264 -0.81 -2.42 -6.08
CA ALA A 264 -1.11 -3.57 -5.24
C ALA A 264 -2.62 -3.79 -4.98
N HIS A 265 -3.42 -2.71 -4.93
CA HIS A 265 -4.87 -2.77 -4.73
C HIS A 265 -5.60 -3.51 -5.85
N GLY A 266 -5.09 -3.45 -7.09
CA GLY A 266 -5.62 -4.23 -8.22
C GLY A 266 -4.88 -5.56 -8.43
N ILE A 267 -3.56 -5.59 -8.23
CA ILE A 267 -2.74 -6.77 -8.50
C ILE A 267 -3.01 -7.92 -7.51
N ILE A 268 -3.19 -7.64 -6.21
CA ILE A 268 -3.44 -8.70 -5.22
C ILE A 268 -4.81 -9.39 -5.45
N PRO A 269 -5.93 -8.67 -5.67
CA PRO A 269 -7.19 -9.29 -6.07
C PRO A 269 -7.06 -10.09 -7.37
N LEU A 270 -6.31 -9.61 -8.36
CA LEU A 270 -6.03 -10.35 -9.59
C LEU A 270 -5.31 -11.68 -9.30
N ILE A 271 -4.29 -11.67 -8.43
CA ILE A 271 -3.59 -12.90 -8.02
C ILE A 271 -4.56 -13.88 -7.36
N VAL A 272 -5.45 -13.42 -6.48
CA VAL A 272 -6.45 -14.26 -5.81
C VAL A 272 -7.44 -14.85 -6.82
N LEU A 273 -7.99 -14.03 -7.73
CA LEU A 273 -8.91 -14.48 -8.76
C LEU A 273 -8.28 -15.59 -9.63
N LEU A 274 -7.05 -15.38 -10.05
CA LEU A 274 -6.29 -16.35 -10.83
C LEU A 274 -6.04 -17.65 -10.05
N LEU A 275 -5.78 -17.58 -8.74
CA LEU A 275 -5.64 -18.76 -7.90
C LEU A 275 -6.97 -19.54 -7.75
N GLU A 276 -8.11 -18.83 -7.68
CA GLU A 276 -9.43 -19.47 -7.59
C GLU A 276 -9.87 -20.11 -8.91
N MET A 277 -9.68 -19.44 -10.05
CA MET A 277 -10.04 -19.97 -11.37
C MET A 277 -9.27 -21.25 -11.73
N ASN A 278 -8.02 -21.37 -11.28
CA ASN A 278 -7.23 -22.59 -11.52
C ASN A 278 -7.73 -23.80 -10.68
N LYS A 279 -8.48 -23.59 -9.59
CA LYS A 279 -9.13 -24.70 -8.86
C LYS A 279 -10.31 -25.30 -9.62
N THR A 280 -10.99 -24.48 -10.41
CA THR A 280 -12.26 -24.84 -11.07
C THR A 280 -12.08 -25.52 -12.41
N THR A 281 -10.87 -25.57 -12.98
CA THR A 281 -10.59 -26.43 -14.14
C THR A 281 -10.67 -27.89 -13.70
N PRO A 282 -11.68 -28.67 -14.13
CA PRO A 282 -11.72 -30.08 -13.83
C PRO A 282 -10.47 -30.73 -14.44
N LYS A 283 -9.78 -31.57 -13.68
CA LYS A 283 -8.84 -32.53 -14.27
C LYS A 283 -9.69 -33.37 -15.22
N ILE A 284 -9.60 -33.10 -16.53
CA ILE A 284 -10.07 -34.03 -17.55
C ILE A 284 -9.26 -35.30 -17.26
N ARG A 285 -9.89 -36.28 -16.61
CA ARG A 285 -9.37 -37.64 -16.56
C ARG A 285 -9.48 -38.12 -18.00
N VAL A 286 -8.37 -38.07 -18.71
CA VAL A 286 -8.21 -38.94 -19.88
C VAL A 286 -8.19 -40.34 -19.28
N ALA A 287 -9.29 -41.07 -19.52
CA ALA A 287 -9.36 -42.49 -19.29
C ALA A 287 -8.33 -43.19 -20.21
#